data_AF-A0A430KT74-F1
#
_entry.id   AF-A0A430KT74-F1
#
_cell.length_a   1.000
_cell.length_b   1.000
_cell.length_c   1.000
_cell.angle_alpha   90.00
_cell.angle_beta   90.00
_cell.angle_gamma   90.00
#
_symmetry.space_group_name_H-M   'P 1'
#
loop_
_entity.id
_entity.type
_entity.pdbx_description
1 polymer ?
#
loop_
_entity_poly.entity_id
_entity_poly.type
_entity_poly.pdbx_seq_one_letter_code
_entity_poly.pdbx_strand_id
1 'polypeptide(L)'
;MFNSLKECHEMLITAPYVDPVRYVQRRLETLTQRLWPKRKVHPSLYSWRHQMGADLKASDMPPEAIAVIMGHQSVSSVEVYGNPRSAQHARYYLKPDRKTVQQVEKRNKHRLAKHKNEPITLNNISRWIKQNYHAARGRPQSDIEPH
;
A
#
# COMPACT_ATOMS: atom_id res chain seq x y z
N MET A 1 -20.92 14.72 -0.60
CA MET A 1 -19.92 13.69 -0.23
C MET A 1 -18.53 14.28 0.04
N PHE A 2 -18.02 15.20 -0.78
CA PHE A 2 -16.74 15.87 -0.50
C PHE A 2 -16.81 16.89 0.66
N ASN A 3 -17.92 17.61 0.82
CA ASN A 3 -18.09 18.61 1.90
C ASN A 3 -18.06 17.97 3.29
N SER A 4 -18.77 16.85 3.49
CA SER A 4 -18.76 16.11 4.75
C SER A 4 -17.38 15.56 5.13
N LEU A 5 -16.56 15.16 4.14
CA LEU A 5 -15.18 14.73 4.37
C LEU A 5 -14.29 15.90 4.79
N LYS A 6 -14.48 17.07 4.15
CA LYS A 6 -13.76 18.30 4.49
C LYS A 6 -14.11 18.77 5.90
N GLU A 7 -15.38 18.75 6.28
CA GLU A 7 -15.86 19.07 7.63
C GLU A 7 -15.28 18.12 8.68
N CYS A 8 -15.25 16.80 8.41
CA CYS A 8 -14.60 15.84 9.30
C CYS A 8 -13.09 16.07 9.42
N HIS A 9 -12.43 16.44 8.32
CA HIS A 9 -11.01 16.76 8.32
C HIS A 9 -10.70 18.03 9.13
N GLU A 10 -11.48 19.09 8.90
CA GLU A 10 -11.39 20.34 9.64
C GLU A 10 -11.69 20.12 11.13
N MET A 11 -12.72 19.32 11.46
CA MET A 11 -13.03 18.93 12.83
C MET A 11 -11.88 18.16 13.47
N LEU A 12 -11.21 17.24 12.77
CA LEU A 12 -10.07 16.50 13.32
C LEU A 12 -8.82 17.37 13.52
N ILE A 13 -8.60 18.39 12.67
CA ILE A 13 -7.50 19.34 12.82
C ILE A 13 -7.77 20.35 13.93
N THR A 14 -9.01 20.82 14.06
CA THR A 14 -9.41 21.88 15.00
C THR A 14 -9.91 21.33 16.34
N ALA A 15 -10.11 20.02 16.46
CA ALA A 15 -10.59 19.42 17.69
C ALA A 15 -9.61 19.67 18.85
N PRO A 16 -10.11 19.89 20.08
CA PRO A 16 -9.30 20.15 21.27
C PRO A 16 -8.55 18.89 21.78
N TYR A 17 -8.39 17.87 20.94
CA TYR A 17 -7.67 16.65 21.31
C TYR A 17 -6.18 16.83 21.08
N VAL A 18 -5.41 16.57 22.14
CA VAL A 18 -3.94 16.58 22.16
C VAL A 18 -3.33 15.61 21.13
N ASP A 19 -4.11 14.63 20.64
CA ASP A 19 -3.71 13.65 19.62
C ASP A 19 -4.93 13.20 18.77
N PRO A 20 -5.15 13.80 17.59
CA PRO A 20 -6.24 13.44 16.68
C PRO A 20 -6.20 11.98 16.19
N VAL A 21 -5.00 11.41 16.03
CA VAL A 21 -4.86 10.02 15.56
C VAL A 21 -5.33 9.05 16.62
N ARG A 22 -4.91 9.27 17.87
CA ARG A 22 -5.36 8.47 19.02
C ARG A 22 -6.86 8.56 19.24
N TYR A 23 -7.46 9.73 18.99
CA TYR A 23 -8.91 9.88 19.03
C TYR A 23 -9.61 8.96 18.02
N VAL A 24 -9.16 8.98 16.75
CA VAL A 24 -9.72 8.12 15.70
C VAL A 24 -9.54 6.64 16.03
N GLN A 25 -8.37 6.24 16.53
CA GLN A 25 -8.10 4.86 16.96
C GLN A 25 -9.08 4.39 18.04
N ARG A 26 -9.30 5.19 19.08
CA ARG A 26 -10.24 4.88 20.18
C ARG A 26 -11.69 4.78 19.68
N ARG A 27 -12.08 5.68 18.79
CA ARG A 27 -13.43 5.66 18.17
C ARG A 27 -13.62 4.38 17.35
N LEU A 28 -12.62 4.02 16.54
CA LEU A 28 -12.65 2.78 15.76
C LEU A 28 -12.73 1.55 16.66
N GLU A 29 -11.91 1.50 17.71
CA GLU A 29 -11.93 0.40 18.69
C GLU A 29 -13.32 0.26 19.33
N THR A 30 -13.90 1.37 19.80
CA THR A 30 -15.24 1.37 20.40
C THR A 30 -16.30 0.85 19.42
N LEU A 31 -16.26 1.30 18.17
CA LEU A 31 -17.21 0.88 17.13
C LEU A 31 -17.05 -0.60 16.78
N THR A 32 -15.82 -1.06 16.60
CA THR A 32 -15.54 -2.45 16.21
C THR A 32 -15.89 -3.43 17.33
N GLN A 33 -15.65 -3.09 18.59
CA GLN A 33 -16.09 -3.89 19.74
C GLN A 33 -17.62 -4.00 19.82
N ARG A 34 -18.35 -2.90 19.54
CA ARG A 34 -19.82 -2.91 19.50
C ARG A 34 -20.38 -3.73 18.35
N LEU A 35 -19.79 -3.63 17.16
CA LEU A 35 -20.24 -4.35 15.97
C LEU A 35 -19.94 -5.85 16.05
N TRP A 36 -18.77 -6.22 16.58
CA TRP A 36 -18.31 -7.60 16.65
C TRP A 36 -17.84 -7.98 18.05
N PRO A 37 -18.75 -8.07 19.04
CA PRO A 37 -18.39 -8.29 20.44
C PRO A 37 -17.74 -9.66 20.68
N LYS A 38 -18.05 -10.67 19.85
CA LYS A 38 -17.53 -12.04 19.99
C LYS A 38 -16.16 -12.27 19.31
N ARG A 39 -15.63 -11.28 18.58
CA ARG A 39 -14.37 -11.44 17.84
C ARG A 39 -13.18 -11.24 18.78
N LYS A 40 -12.22 -12.18 18.76
CA LYS A 40 -11.00 -12.08 19.59
C LYS A 40 -10.03 -10.96 19.16
N VAL A 41 -10.05 -10.60 17.87
CA VAL A 41 -9.18 -9.56 17.29
C VAL A 41 -10.02 -8.63 16.44
N HIS A 42 -10.03 -7.34 16.77
CA HIS A 42 -10.80 -6.34 16.03
C HIS A 42 -9.98 -5.67 14.94
N PRO A 43 -10.60 -5.25 13.82
CA PRO A 43 -9.92 -4.45 12.81
C PRO A 43 -9.41 -3.14 13.42
N SER A 44 -8.15 -2.82 13.18
CA SER A 44 -7.52 -1.56 13.59
C SER A 44 -7.09 -0.74 12.37
N LEU A 45 -6.72 0.53 12.57
CA LEU A 45 -6.11 1.34 11.51
C LEU A 45 -4.89 0.66 10.89
N TYR A 46 -4.12 -0.07 11.71
CA TYR A 46 -2.99 -0.87 11.26
C TYR A 46 -3.44 -2.00 10.32
N SER A 47 -4.50 -2.73 10.69
CA SER A 47 -5.08 -3.79 9.83
C SER A 47 -5.56 -3.22 8.49
N TRP A 48 -6.17 -2.04 8.49
CA TRP A 48 -6.55 -1.34 7.27
C TRP A 48 -5.35 -0.90 6.43
N ARG A 49 -4.25 -0.48 7.04
CA ARG A 49 -2.99 -0.17 6.34
C ARG A 49 -2.42 -1.41 5.64
N HIS A 50 -2.54 -2.59 6.25
CA HIS A 50 -2.18 -3.86 5.60
C HIS A 50 -3.08 -4.19 4.41
N GLN A 51 -4.40 -4.02 4.54
CA GLN A 51 -5.33 -4.25 3.44
C GLN A 51 -5.07 -3.28 2.28
N MET A 52 -4.85 -2.00 2.59
CA MET A 52 -4.50 -0.98 1.60
C MET A 52 -3.19 -1.32 0.88
N GLY A 53 -2.17 -1.78 1.61
CA GLY A 53 -0.91 -2.22 1.00
C GLY A 53 -1.08 -3.44 0.09
N ALA A 54 -1.92 -4.41 0.49
CA ALA A 54 -2.24 -5.57 -0.34
C ALA A 54 -2.93 -5.17 -1.65
N ASP A 55 -3.97 -4.34 -1.54
CA ASP A 55 -4.74 -3.82 -2.67
C ASP A 55 -3.85 -3.03 -3.65
N LEU A 56 -2.97 -2.16 -3.13
CA LEU A 56 -2.04 -1.37 -3.95
C LEU A 56 -1.02 -2.24 -4.68
N LYS A 57 -0.48 -3.26 -4.01
CA LYS A 57 0.44 -4.24 -4.63
C LYS A 57 -0.24 -5.04 -5.75
N ALA A 58 -1.54 -5.30 -5.63
CA ALA A 58 -2.31 -5.95 -6.69
C ALA A 58 -2.64 -5.02 -7.87
N SER A 59 -2.46 -3.70 -7.72
CA SER A 59 -2.82 -2.69 -8.74
C SER A 59 -1.70 -2.38 -9.74
N ASP A 60 -0.67 -3.23 -9.82
CA ASP A 60 0.50 -3.07 -10.69
C ASP A 60 1.23 -1.71 -10.56
N MET A 61 1.11 -1.09 -9.37
CA MET A 61 1.68 0.22 -9.10
C MET A 61 3.16 0.09 -8.68
N PRO A 62 4.05 0.99 -9.14
CA PRO A 62 5.45 0.92 -8.74
C PRO A 62 5.60 1.11 -7.22
N PRO A 63 6.55 0.43 -6.57
CA PRO A 63 6.76 0.48 -5.12
C PRO A 63 6.90 1.90 -4.55
N GLU A 64 7.47 2.83 -5.31
CA GLU A 64 7.64 4.23 -4.93
C GLU A 64 6.30 4.96 -4.85
N ALA A 65 5.42 4.73 -5.81
CA ALA A 65 4.07 5.28 -5.80
C ALA A 65 3.24 4.68 -4.65
N ILE A 66 3.38 3.38 -4.38
CA ILE A 66 2.78 2.74 -3.21
C ILE A 66 3.31 3.38 -1.92
N ALA A 67 4.62 3.57 -1.80
CA ALA A 67 5.24 4.21 -0.63
C ALA A 67 4.66 5.61 -0.40
N VAL A 68 4.53 6.43 -1.46
CA VAL A 68 3.94 7.77 -1.37
C VAL A 68 2.48 7.72 -0.92
N ILE A 69 1.65 6.86 -1.49
CA ILE A 69 0.24 6.73 -1.08
C ILE A 69 0.15 6.32 0.39
N MET A 70 1.03 5.44 0.84
CA MET A 70 1.08 5.02 2.24
C MET A 70 1.69 6.09 3.17
N GLY A 71 2.21 7.20 2.64
CA GLY A 71 2.87 8.25 3.42
C GLY A 71 4.27 7.88 3.90
N HIS A 72 4.94 6.95 3.21
CA HIS A 72 6.31 6.56 3.50
C HIS A 72 7.30 7.31 2.61
N GLN A 73 8.45 7.66 3.17
CA GLN A 73 9.59 8.19 2.42
C GLN A 73 10.54 7.09 1.92
N SER A 74 10.43 5.87 2.48
CA SER A 74 11.22 4.70 2.12
C SER A 74 10.34 3.63 1.48
N VAL A 75 10.88 2.98 0.45
CA VAL A 75 10.23 1.85 -0.23
C VAL A 75 10.31 0.57 0.61
N SER A 76 11.28 0.44 1.52
CA SER A 76 11.39 -0.73 2.41
C SER A 76 10.15 -0.92 3.29
N SER A 77 9.50 0.18 3.67
CA SER A 77 8.26 0.14 4.45
C SER A 77 7.11 -0.52 3.67
N VAL A 78 7.14 -0.55 2.33
CA VAL A 78 6.13 -1.23 1.51
C VAL A 78 6.21 -2.74 1.65
N GLU A 79 7.39 -3.30 1.90
CA GLU A 79 7.57 -4.76 2.07
C GLU A 79 6.85 -5.27 3.32
N VAL A 80 6.78 -4.44 4.37
CA VAL A 80 6.11 -4.77 5.65
C VAL A 80 4.59 -4.90 5.50
N TYR A 81 3.97 -4.14 4.58
CA TYR A 81 2.52 -4.04 4.51
C TYR A 81 1.89 -4.85 3.39
N GLY A 82 0.98 -5.75 3.77
CA GLY A 82 0.05 -6.42 2.87
C GLY A 82 0.69 -7.48 1.96
N ASN A 83 -0.02 -8.57 1.77
CA ASN A 83 0.29 -9.58 0.76
C ASN A 83 -0.67 -9.37 -0.43
N PRO A 84 -0.20 -9.27 -1.68
CA PRO A 84 -1.08 -9.08 -2.84
C PRO A 84 -2.15 -10.17 -2.96
N ARG A 85 -1.91 -11.38 -2.43
CA ARG A 85 -2.91 -12.46 -2.41
C ARG A 85 -4.11 -12.21 -1.49
N SER A 86 -3.96 -11.28 -0.55
CA SER A 86 -5.02 -10.85 0.36
C SER A 86 -5.71 -9.58 -0.14
N ALA A 87 -5.39 -9.11 -1.35
CA ALA A 87 -6.08 -7.98 -1.96
C ALA A 87 -7.54 -8.31 -2.19
N GLN A 88 -8.42 -7.38 -1.83
CA GLN A 88 -9.85 -7.50 -2.13
C GLN A 88 -10.20 -6.79 -3.43
N HIS A 89 -9.59 -5.64 -3.68
CA HIS A 89 -9.83 -4.84 -4.88
C HIS A 89 -8.56 -4.09 -5.29
N ALA A 90 -8.29 -4.00 -6.59
CA ALA A 90 -7.24 -3.11 -7.08
C ALA A 90 -7.68 -1.64 -6.96
N ARG A 91 -6.81 -0.79 -6.42
CA ARG A 91 -7.05 0.65 -6.16
C ARG A 91 -6.41 1.54 -7.22
N TYR A 92 -6.73 1.29 -8.49
CA TYR A 92 -6.20 2.06 -9.63
C TYR A 92 -6.50 3.57 -9.58
N TYR A 93 -7.53 3.97 -8.83
CA TYR A 93 -7.94 5.37 -8.69
C TYR A 93 -7.01 6.20 -7.79
N LEU A 94 -6.20 5.57 -6.95
CA LEU A 94 -5.24 6.28 -6.11
C LEU A 94 -3.99 6.59 -6.94
N LYS A 95 -3.80 7.86 -7.31
CA LYS A 95 -2.62 8.31 -8.05
C LYS A 95 -1.86 9.33 -7.19
N PRO A 96 -0.62 9.02 -6.78
CA PRO A 96 0.19 9.96 -6.01
C PRO A 96 0.68 11.09 -6.89
N ASP A 97 0.95 12.24 -6.28
CA ASP A 97 1.56 13.36 -7.00
C ASP A 97 2.97 12.99 -7.50
N ARG A 98 3.25 13.36 -8.76
CA ARG A 98 4.50 12.99 -9.44
C ARG A 98 5.72 13.59 -8.76
N LYS A 99 5.63 14.79 -8.18
CA LYS A 99 6.77 15.42 -7.51
C LYS A 99 7.15 14.64 -6.26
N THR A 100 6.15 14.18 -5.51
CA THR A 100 6.36 13.38 -4.30
C THR A 100 6.96 12.01 -4.62
N VAL A 101 6.51 11.37 -5.71
CA VAL A 101 7.12 10.11 -6.19
C VAL A 101 8.60 10.32 -6.55
N GLN A 102 8.93 11.38 -7.28
CA GLN A 102 10.32 11.69 -7.62
C GLN A 102 11.20 11.94 -6.38
N GLN A 103 10.65 12.51 -5.31
CA GLN A 103 11.40 12.68 -4.06
C GLN A 103 11.71 11.34 -3.40
N VAL A 104 10.76 10.40 -3.39
CA VAL A 104 10.97 9.03 -2.90
C VAL A 104 11.97 8.30 -3.78
N GLU A 105 11.85 8.37 -5.10
CA GLU A 105 12.83 7.80 -6.05
C GLU A 105 14.25 8.31 -5.77
N LYS A 106 14.41 9.64 -5.63
CA LYS A 106 15.71 10.26 -5.33
C LYS A 106 16.33 9.73 -4.04
N ARG A 107 15.54 9.57 -2.98
CA ARG A 107 16.00 9.01 -1.70
C ARG A 107 16.37 7.52 -1.80
N ASN A 108 15.66 6.77 -2.64
CA ASN A 108 15.86 5.32 -2.80
C ASN A 108 16.83 4.95 -3.94
N LYS A 109 17.53 5.92 -4.54
CA LYS A 109 18.51 5.73 -5.64
C LYS A 109 19.55 4.65 -5.38
N HIS A 110 20.05 4.52 -4.16
CA HIS A 110 21.04 3.51 -3.78
C HIS A 110 20.51 2.08 -3.99
N ARG A 111 19.20 1.86 -3.83
CA ARG A 111 18.53 0.58 -4.08
C ARG A 111 18.34 0.31 -5.57
N LEU A 112 18.03 1.34 -6.35
CA LEU A 112 17.93 1.25 -7.82
C LEU A 112 19.29 0.93 -8.45
N ALA A 113 20.39 1.43 -7.89
CA ALA A 113 21.74 1.12 -8.33
C ALA A 113 22.14 -0.34 -8.07
N LYS A 114 21.62 -0.96 -6.99
CA LYS A 114 21.93 -2.36 -6.62
C LYS A 114 21.52 -3.36 -7.71
N HIS A 115 20.45 -3.09 -8.46
CA HIS A 115 19.99 -3.96 -9.56
C HIS A 115 20.60 -3.64 -10.93
N LYS A 116 21.26 -2.48 -11.11
CA LYS A 116 21.90 -2.12 -12.39
C LYS A 116 23.24 -2.80 -12.62
N ASN A 117 23.92 -3.22 -11.55
CA ASN A 117 25.26 -3.79 -11.61
C ASN A 117 25.28 -5.32 -11.61
N GLU A 118 24.11 -5.97 -11.58
CA GLU A 118 24.03 -7.42 -11.76
C GLU A 118 24.14 -7.73 -13.26
N PRO A 119 25.13 -8.53 -13.71
CA PRO A 119 25.27 -8.83 -15.11
C PRO A 119 24.01 -9.56 -15.60
N ILE A 120 23.47 -9.15 -16.75
CA ILE A 120 22.31 -9.79 -17.37
C ILE A 120 22.76 -11.16 -17.90
N THR A 121 22.70 -12.16 -17.04
CA THR A 121 23.00 -13.55 -17.38
C THR A 121 21.72 -14.39 -17.27
N LEU A 122 21.60 -15.45 -18.07
CA LEU A 122 20.47 -16.39 -18.00
C LEU A 122 20.26 -16.94 -16.58
N ASN A 123 21.36 -17.14 -15.84
CA ASN A 123 21.33 -17.58 -14.45
C ASN A 123 20.76 -16.52 -13.50
N ASN A 124 21.09 -15.24 -13.70
CA ASN A 124 20.56 -14.15 -12.88
C ASN A 124 19.10 -13.88 -13.19
N ILE A 125 18.70 -13.94 -14.47
CA ILE A 125 17.30 -13.87 -14.91
C ILE A 125 16.50 -15.03 -14.33
N SER A 126 17.00 -16.27 -14.44
CA SER A 126 16.32 -17.45 -13.87
C SER A 126 16.20 -17.37 -12.35
N ARG A 127 17.24 -16.88 -11.65
CA ARG A 127 17.22 -16.67 -10.19
C ARG A 127 16.20 -15.59 -9.79
N TRP A 128 16.16 -14.49 -10.52
CA TRP A 128 15.18 -13.41 -10.33
C TRP A 128 13.75 -13.91 -10.59
N ILE A 129 13.53 -14.66 -11.67
CA ILE A 129 12.23 -15.28 -11.99
C ILE A 129 11.83 -16.26 -10.89
N LYS A 130 12.74 -17.08 -10.36
CA LYS A 130 12.46 -18.02 -9.26
C LYS A 130 12.13 -17.31 -7.96
N GLN A 131 12.86 -16.24 -7.62
CA GLN A 131 12.62 -15.42 -6.43
C GLN A 131 11.29 -14.65 -6.54
N ASN A 132 10.94 -14.20 -7.73
CA ASN A 132 9.73 -13.42 -8.01
C ASN A 132 8.58 -14.29 -8.55
N TYR A 133 8.75 -15.61 -8.62
CA TYR A 133 7.79 -16.58 -9.14
C TYR A 133 6.44 -16.50 -8.39
N HIS A 134 6.54 -16.22 -7.10
CA HIS A 134 5.40 -16.01 -6.22
C HIS A 134 4.67 -14.67 -6.46
N ALA A 135 5.34 -13.66 -7.00
CA ALA A 135 4.76 -12.36 -7.36
C ALA A 135 4.06 -12.38 -8.74
N ALA A 136 4.52 -13.23 -9.67
CA ALA A 136 4.01 -13.29 -11.05
C ALA A 136 2.72 -14.11 -11.25
N ARG A 137 2.40 -15.04 -10.35
CA ARG A 137 1.21 -15.94 -10.46
C ARG A 137 -0.15 -15.27 -10.19
N GLY A 138 -0.23 -13.94 -10.12
CA GLY A 138 -1.45 -13.19 -9.81
C GLY A 138 -2.19 -12.55 -10.98
N ARG A 139 -1.70 -12.65 -12.23
CA ARG A 139 -2.45 -12.15 -13.40
C ARG A 139 -3.31 -13.28 -13.99
N PRO A 140 -4.65 -13.14 -14.05
CA PRO A 140 -5.40 -13.80 -15.10
C PRO A 140 -5.01 -13.14 -16.43
N GLN A 141 -4.58 -13.96 -17.38
CA GLN A 141 -4.37 -13.58 -18.77
C GLN A 141 -5.74 -13.20 -19.37
N SER A 142 -6.01 -11.91 -19.57
CA SER A 142 -7.14 -11.48 -20.41
C SER A 142 -6.65 -11.34 -21.86
N ASP A 143 -7.14 -12.26 -22.68
CA ASP A 143 -7.53 -12.10 -24.08
C ASP A 143 -6.46 -11.62 -25.07
N ILE A 144 -5.73 -12.59 -25.62
CA ILE A 144 -5.31 -12.56 -27.03
C ILE A 144 -6.04 -13.74 -27.68
N GLU A 145 -7.27 -13.52 -28.13
CA GLU A 145 -7.93 -14.41 -29.09
C GLU A 145 -7.45 -14.02 -30.50
N PRO A 146 -7.04 -14.99 -31.34
CA PRO A 146 -6.61 -14.73 -32.71
C PRO A 146 -7.84 -14.71 -33.64
N HIS A 147 -8.04 -13.58 -34.32
CA HIS A 147 -8.75 -13.53 -35.60
C HIS A 147 -7.97 -12.65 -36.58
#